data_AF-A0A9W8L850-F1
#
_entry.id   AF-A0A9W8L850-F1
#
_cell.length_a   1.000
_cell.length_b   1.000
_cell.length_c   1.000
_cell.angle_alpha   90.00
_cell.angle_beta   90.00
_cell.angle_gamma   90.00
#
_symmetry.space_group_name_H-M   'P 1'
#
loop_
_entity.id
_entity.type
_entity.pdbx_description
1 polymer ?
#
loop_
_entity_poly.entity_id
_entity_poly.type
_entity_poly.pdbx_seq_one_letter_code
_entity_poly.pdbx_strand_id
1 'polypeptide(L)'
;MSVLSYSESGFDTQDDRWDDWEDEEMNTPMKCLFCAQTFQSPIVLFRHAKQAHGFDFPKTRATLGLDFYQSMRVVNYIRMMGLSDPNFEHVSGFTIDGTEAFLNDDAYLKPAIPDDNLLYALDELDLDDSVSVGSTSHVGSLSRSFKADGLESLESLRERELTTRIRALEHQLGLREREVKFVSEQFDEYRQMVKRQFYDSIDDSGVDKEVADSGEKGSGSEEVDGSNYYFNSYAGNDIHMQMLQDKVRTEGYRDFIYDNKDVFKGKVVLDVGCGTGILSMFAARAGAAKVIAVDNSDIIHKARANVIENKLEDVITLVKGKIEDLELPVDK
;
A
#
# COMPACT_ATOMS: atom_id res chain seq x y z
N MET A 1 26.37 7.79 -56.15
CA MET A 1 25.28 8.73 -55.82
C MET A 1 23.97 7.98 -55.91
N SER A 2 23.39 7.61 -54.77
CA SER A 2 22.03 7.10 -54.67
C SER A 2 21.41 7.81 -53.48
N VAL A 3 20.48 8.72 -53.76
CA VAL A 3 19.79 9.54 -52.78
C VAL A 3 18.60 8.72 -52.32
N LEU A 4 18.63 8.22 -51.08
CA LEU A 4 17.46 7.62 -50.45
C LEU A 4 16.71 8.75 -49.74
N SER A 5 15.57 9.10 -50.31
CA SER A 5 14.62 10.07 -49.78
C SER A 5 14.01 9.55 -48.48
N TYR A 6 14.22 10.30 -47.40
CA TYR A 6 13.56 10.08 -46.12
C TYR A 6 12.09 10.54 -46.26
N SER A 7 11.14 9.64 -46.07
CA SER A 7 9.71 9.97 -45.98
C SER A 7 9.38 10.34 -44.54
N GLU A 8 8.83 11.54 -44.32
CA GLU A 8 8.22 11.94 -43.05
C GLU A 8 7.07 10.97 -42.70
N SER A 9 7.27 10.13 -41.69
CA SER A 9 6.16 9.43 -41.05
C SER A 9 5.38 10.46 -40.23
N GLY A 10 4.12 10.65 -40.60
CA GLY A 10 3.19 11.59 -39.97
C GLY A 10 3.17 11.43 -38.46
N PHE A 11 3.34 12.57 -37.80
CA PHE A 11 3.11 12.76 -36.37
C PHE A 11 1.64 12.46 -36.09
N ASP A 12 1.37 11.30 -35.48
CA ASP A 12 0.03 10.93 -35.01
C ASP A 12 -0.19 11.64 -33.67
N THR A 13 -0.98 12.71 -33.68
CA THR A 13 -1.30 13.55 -32.50
C THR A 13 -2.33 12.88 -31.59
N GLN A 14 -2.24 11.56 -31.39
CA GLN A 14 -3.19 10.80 -30.55
C GLN A 14 -2.54 9.93 -29.47
N ASP A 15 -1.22 10.04 -29.25
CA ASP A 15 -0.56 9.40 -28.10
C ASP A 15 -0.64 10.21 -26.78
N ASP A 16 -1.52 11.22 -26.71
CA ASP A 16 -1.92 11.89 -25.46
C ASP A 16 -3.01 11.10 -24.71
N ARG A 17 -2.75 9.83 -24.41
CA ARG A 17 -3.58 9.01 -23.50
C ARG A 17 -2.74 8.16 -22.54
N TRP A 18 -1.70 8.78 -21.98
CA TRP A 18 -0.99 8.27 -20.80
C TRP A 18 -1.62 8.75 -19.48
N ASP A 19 -2.90 9.15 -19.52
CA ASP A 19 -3.66 9.73 -18.40
C ASP A 19 -4.85 8.85 -17.96
N ASP A 20 -4.96 7.62 -18.48
CA ASP A 20 -6.09 6.70 -18.20
C ASP A 20 -5.74 5.60 -17.16
N TRP A 21 -4.62 5.70 -16.44
CA TRP A 21 -4.20 4.70 -15.43
C TRP A 21 -4.56 5.08 -13.99
N GLU A 22 -5.27 6.19 -13.78
CA GLU A 22 -5.77 6.60 -12.48
C GLU A 22 -7.30 6.70 -12.58
N ASP A 23 -7.99 5.61 -12.21
CA ASP A 23 -9.25 5.63 -11.43
C ASP A 23 -10.13 4.37 -11.59
N GLU A 24 -9.94 3.53 -12.62
CA GLU A 24 -10.85 2.38 -12.84
C GLU A 24 -10.50 1.10 -12.04
N GLU A 25 -9.22 0.86 -11.71
CA GLU A 25 -8.80 -0.36 -10.99
C GLU A 25 -9.21 -0.35 -9.50
N MET A 26 -9.37 0.82 -8.90
CA MET A 26 -9.62 0.98 -7.46
C MET A 26 -11.08 0.70 -7.02
N ASN A 27 -12.00 0.38 -7.96
CA ASN A 27 -13.42 0.18 -7.63
C ASN A 27 -14.10 -0.96 -8.41
N THR A 28 -13.31 -1.87 -8.99
CA THR A 28 -13.86 -3.02 -9.73
C THR A 28 -14.45 -4.03 -8.75
N PRO A 29 -15.76 -4.36 -8.84
CA PRO A 29 -16.45 -5.12 -7.80
C PRO A 29 -16.14 -6.61 -7.88
N MET A 30 -15.94 -7.25 -6.73
CA MET A 30 -15.67 -8.68 -6.57
C MET A 30 -16.93 -9.51 -6.79
N LYS A 31 -16.89 -10.54 -7.63
CA LYS A 31 -18.03 -11.45 -7.86
C LYS A 31 -18.20 -12.41 -6.68
N CYS A 32 -19.42 -12.81 -6.31
CA CYS A 32 -19.67 -13.90 -5.37
C CYS A 32 -19.12 -15.22 -5.90
N LEU A 33 -18.65 -16.13 -5.04
CA LEU A 33 -18.14 -17.45 -5.44
C LEU A 33 -19.16 -18.34 -6.18
N PHE A 34 -20.46 -18.19 -5.91
CA PHE A 34 -21.49 -19.11 -6.42
C PHE A 34 -22.50 -18.45 -7.38
N CYS A 35 -22.79 -17.16 -7.21
CA CYS A 35 -23.79 -16.43 -7.99
C CYS A 35 -23.21 -15.24 -8.77
N ALA A 36 -24.04 -14.61 -9.59
CA ALA A 36 -23.66 -13.43 -10.38
C ALA A 36 -23.56 -12.11 -9.59
N GLN A 37 -23.86 -12.10 -8.28
CA GLN A 37 -23.81 -10.89 -7.46
C GLN A 37 -22.39 -10.37 -7.27
N THR A 38 -22.23 -9.06 -7.11
CA THR A 38 -20.94 -8.40 -6.98
C THR A 38 -20.87 -7.50 -5.74
N PHE A 39 -19.69 -7.36 -5.14
CA PHE A 39 -19.49 -6.69 -3.86
C PHE A 39 -18.20 -5.86 -3.87
N GLN A 40 -18.20 -4.77 -3.10
CA GLN A 40 -17.03 -3.88 -2.95
C GLN A 40 -16.14 -4.21 -1.74
N SER A 41 -16.49 -5.25 -0.96
CA SER A 41 -15.71 -5.68 0.20
C SER A 41 -15.74 -7.21 0.31
N PRO A 42 -14.58 -7.85 0.58
CA PRO A 42 -14.52 -9.30 0.70
C PRO A 42 -15.31 -9.78 1.94
N ILE A 43 -15.38 -8.97 3.01
CA ILE A 43 -16.17 -9.27 4.22
C ILE A 43 -17.67 -9.40 3.87
N VAL A 44 -18.19 -8.47 3.06
CA VAL A 44 -19.60 -8.48 2.65
C VAL A 44 -19.88 -9.65 1.71
N LEU A 45 -18.95 -9.93 0.78
CA LEU A 45 -19.01 -11.07 -0.14
C LEU A 45 -19.09 -12.40 0.61
N PHE A 46 -18.20 -12.65 1.58
CA PHE A 46 -18.20 -13.91 2.33
C PHE A 46 -19.41 -14.02 3.27
N ARG A 47 -19.91 -12.91 3.80
CA ARG A 47 -21.20 -12.90 4.53
C ARG A 47 -22.34 -13.34 3.62
N HIS A 48 -22.38 -12.82 2.39
CA HIS A 48 -23.37 -13.23 1.40
C HIS A 48 -23.21 -14.72 1.04
N ALA A 49 -21.99 -15.20 0.79
CA ALA A 49 -21.72 -16.61 0.51
C ALA A 49 -22.25 -17.53 1.64
N LYS A 50 -22.10 -17.12 2.90
CA LYS A 50 -22.63 -17.84 4.05
C LYS A 50 -24.17 -17.82 4.11
N GLN A 51 -24.79 -16.66 3.89
CA GLN A 51 -26.25 -16.50 4.03
C GLN A 51 -27.05 -17.10 2.87
N ALA A 52 -26.58 -16.90 1.64
CA ALA A 52 -27.28 -17.33 0.43
C ALA A 52 -26.90 -18.76 0.00
N HIS A 53 -25.65 -19.16 0.19
CA HIS A 53 -25.11 -20.44 -0.31
C HIS A 53 -24.69 -21.42 0.80
N GLY A 54 -24.72 -20.98 2.06
CA GLY A 54 -24.36 -21.81 3.22
C GLY A 54 -22.85 -22.09 3.34
N PHE A 55 -22.01 -21.41 2.55
CA PHE A 55 -20.56 -21.61 2.56
C PHE A 55 -19.85 -20.52 3.36
N ASP A 56 -19.26 -20.91 4.49
CA ASP A 56 -18.53 -20.02 5.40
C ASP A 56 -17.02 -20.11 5.13
N PHE A 57 -16.55 -19.42 4.10
CA PHE A 57 -15.14 -19.45 3.69
C PHE A 57 -14.16 -19.06 4.82
N PRO A 58 -14.36 -17.96 5.59
CA PRO A 58 -13.49 -17.64 6.71
C PRO A 58 -13.40 -18.75 7.76
N LYS A 59 -14.54 -19.38 8.10
CA LYS A 59 -14.56 -20.53 9.01
C LYS A 59 -13.84 -21.74 8.42
N THR A 60 -14.04 -22.04 7.13
CA THR A 60 -13.35 -23.15 6.43
C THR A 60 -11.84 -22.93 6.42
N ARG A 61 -11.36 -21.72 6.06
CA ARG A 61 -9.94 -21.34 6.10
C ARG A 61 -9.35 -21.55 7.49
N ALA A 62 -10.02 -21.05 8.54
CA ALA A 62 -9.56 -21.18 9.91
C ALA A 62 -9.60 -22.65 10.42
N THR A 63 -10.63 -23.41 10.06
CA THR A 63 -10.80 -24.80 10.53
C THR A 63 -9.78 -25.74 9.89
N LEU A 64 -9.48 -25.55 8.61
CA LEU A 64 -8.54 -26.39 7.86
C LEU A 64 -7.10 -25.86 7.92
N GLY A 65 -6.87 -24.67 8.48
CA GLY A 65 -5.55 -24.04 8.56
C GLY A 65 -4.99 -23.72 7.17
N LEU A 66 -5.84 -23.27 6.24
CA LEU A 66 -5.42 -23.02 4.86
C LEU A 66 -4.49 -21.80 4.79
N ASP A 67 -3.33 -21.98 4.16
CA ASP A 67 -2.44 -20.88 3.80
C ASP A 67 -3.01 -20.04 2.64
N PHE A 68 -2.30 -18.98 2.26
CA PHE A 68 -2.70 -18.08 1.17
C PHE A 68 -2.91 -18.83 -0.16
N TYR A 69 -1.99 -19.74 -0.52
CA TYR A 69 -2.03 -20.48 -1.78
C TYR A 69 -3.17 -21.50 -1.80
N GLN A 70 -3.39 -22.20 -0.69
CA GLN A 70 -4.52 -23.11 -0.52
C GLN A 70 -5.85 -22.36 -0.56
N SER A 71 -5.92 -21.15 0.01
CA SER A 71 -7.08 -20.27 -0.06
C SER A 71 -7.38 -19.85 -1.51
N MET A 72 -6.36 -19.49 -2.29
CA MET A 72 -6.51 -19.22 -3.73
C MET A 72 -7.02 -20.45 -4.49
N ARG A 73 -6.48 -21.64 -4.20
CA ARG A 73 -6.93 -22.90 -4.83
C ARG A 73 -8.40 -23.18 -4.56
N VAL A 74 -8.88 -22.94 -3.33
CA VAL A 74 -10.31 -23.08 -2.99
C VAL A 74 -11.18 -22.13 -3.83
N VAL A 75 -10.81 -20.85 -3.91
CA VAL A 75 -11.55 -19.86 -4.70
C VAL A 75 -11.61 -20.29 -6.16
N ASN A 76 -10.45 -20.59 -6.77
CA ASN A 76 -10.39 -21.00 -8.17
C ASN A 76 -11.12 -22.32 -8.43
N TYR A 77 -11.06 -23.28 -7.51
CA TYR A 77 -11.81 -24.53 -7.63
C TYR A 77 -13.32 -24.27 -7.70
N ILE A 78 -13.87 -23.47 -6.77
CA ILE A 78 -15.29 -23.14 -6.75
C ILE A 78 -15.70 -22.39 -8.03
N ARG A 79 -14.85 -21.48 -8.52
CA ARG A 79 -15.06 -20.77 -9.79
C ARG A 79 -15.10 -21.71 -10.99
N MET A 80 -14.17 -22.65 -11.08
CA MET A 80 -14.14 -23.63 -12.18
C MET A 80 -15.37 -24.53 -12.16
N MET A 81 -15.88 -24.89 -10.98
CA MET A 81 -17.14 -25.63 -10.84
C MET A 81 -18.32 -24.80 -11.35
N GLY A 82 -18.40 -23.51 -10.99
CA GLY A 82 -19.44 -22.60 -11.48
C GLY A 82 -19.40 -22.32 -12.98
N LEU A 83 -18.21 -22.32 -13.60
CA LEU A 83 -18.07 -22.23 -15.06
C LEU A 83 -18.50 -23.53 -15.78
N SER A 84 -18.36 -24.67 -15.11
CA SER A 84 -18.67 -25.99 -15.68
C SER A 84 -20.14 -26.37 -15.54
N ASP A 85 -20.83 -25.88 -14.51
CA ASP A 85 -22.25 -26.14 -14.26
C ASP A 85 -23.04 -24.83 -14.05
N PRO A 86 -23.92 -24.44 -14.99
CA PRO A 86 -24.78 -23.26 -14.85
C PRO A 86 -25.74 -23.32 -13.65
N ASN A 87 -26.03 -24.50 -13.10
CA ASN A 87 -26.88 -24.66 -11.92
C ASN A 87 -26.12 -24.59 -10.60
N PHE A 88 -24.80 -24.36 -10.63
CA PHE A 88 -23.96 -24.34 -9.45
C PHE A 88 -24.38 -23.27 -8.42
N GLU A 89 -25.04 -22.21 -8.85
CA GLU A 89 -25.62 -21.17 -7.97
C GLU A 89 -26.61 -21.74 -6.94
N HIS A 90 -27.29 -22.83 -7.28
CA HIS A 90 -28.29 -23.49 -6.42
C HIS A 90 -27.70 -24.57 -5.51
N VAL A 91 -26.38 -24.79 -5.57
CA VAL A 91 -25.71 -25.76 -4.69
C VAL A 91 -25.72 -25.21 -3.27
N SER A 92 -26.53 -25.81 -2.41
CA SER A 92 -26.58 -25.52 -0.98
C SER A 92 -25.72 -26.51 -0.19
N GLY A 93 -24.95 -26.04 0.78
CA GLY A 93 -24.19 -26.91 1.68
C GLY A 93 -22.91 -27.47 1.06
N PHE A 94 -22.28 -26.73 0.14
CA PHE A 94 -20.93 -27.02 -0.33
C PHE A 94 -19.97 -27.02 0.89
N THR A 95 -19.22 -28.09 1.07
CA THR A 95 -18.28 -28.26 2.18
C THR A 95 -16.94 -28.76 1.66
N ILE A 96 -15.87 -28.30 2.30
CA ILE A 96 -14.50 -28.76 2.06
C ILE A 96 -14.01 -29.39 3.36
N ASP A 97 -13.45 -30.59 3.29
CA ASP A 97 -12.98 -31.35 4.46
C ASP A 97 -11.45 -31.38 4.60
N GLY A 98 -10.72 -30.85 3.63
CA GLY A 98 -9.26 -30.76 3.63
C GLY A 98 -8.56 -31.95 2.98
N THR A 99 -9.30 -32.97 2.52
CA THR A 99 -8.74 -34.15 1.86
C THR A 99 -8.71 -34.03 0.33
N GLU A 100 -9.20 -32.91 -0.20
CA GLU A 100 -9.38 -32.73 -1.63
C GLU A 100 -8.05 -32.54 -2.37
N ALA A 101 -7.88 -33.29 -3.46
CA ALA A 101 -6.66 -33.26 -4.26
C ALA A 101 -6.34 -31.86 -4.83
N PHE A 102 -7.38 -31.05 -5.12
CA PHE A 102 -7.20 -29.72 -5.68
C PHE A 102 -6.45 -28.76 -4.73
N LEU A 103 -6.44 -29.02 -3.42
CA LEU A 103 -5.73 -28.19 -2.44
C LEU A 103 -4.20 -28.21 -2.65
N ASN A 104 -3.68 -29.20 -3.38
CA ASN A 104 -2.26 -29.37 -3.70
C ASN A 104 -1.97 -29.38 -5.21
N ASP A 105 -2.94 -29.00 -6.05
CA ASP A 105 -2.78 -28.97 -7.50
C ASP A 105 -2.55 -27.53 -7.99
N ASP A 106 -1.41 -27.32 -8.65
CA ASP A 106 -0.98 -26.03 -9.17
C ASP A 106 -1.83 -25.52 -10.34
N ALA A 107 -2.65 -26.40 -10.95
CA ALA A 107 -3.66 -25.97 -11.92
C ALA A 107 -4.61 -24.91 -11.33
N TYR A 108 -4.89 -24.98 -10.02
CA TYR A 108 -5.78 -24.06 -9.31
C TYR A 108 -5.08 -22.83 -8.73
N LEU A 109 -3.79 -22.64 -8.99
CA LEU A 109 -3.10 -21.37 -8.72
C LEU A 109 -3.29 -20.35 -9.85
N LYS A 110 -3.84 -20.77 -10.99
CA LYS A 110 -4.18 -19.88 -12.10
C LYS A 110 -5.59 -19.34 -11.89
N PRO A 111 -5.81 -18.01 -12.00
CA PRO A 111 -7.14 -17.43 -11.89
C PRO A 111 -8.14 -18.11 -12.85
N ALA A 112 -9.25 -18.58 -12.30
CA ALA A 112 -10.31 -19.22 -13.09
C ALA A 112 -11.09 -18.21 -13.93
N ILE A 113 -11.14 -16.95 -13.49
CA ILE A 113 -11.68 -15.81 -14.25
C ILE A 113 -10.58 -14.75 -14.40
N PRO A 114 -10.54 -14.02 -15.52
CA PRO A 114 -9.65 -12.87 -15.67
C PRO A 114 -9.97 -11.81 -14.61
N ASP A 115 -8.94 -11.14 -14.10
CA ASP A 115 -9.03 -9.99 -13.20
C ASP A 115 -9.91 -10.26 -11.96
N ASP A 116 -9.74 -11.44 -11.33
CA ASP A 116 -10.47 -11.78 -10.10
C ASP A 116 -9.95 -10.98 -8.91
N ASN A 117 -10.58 -9.82 -8.67
CA ASN A 117 -10.23 -8.94 -7.55
C ASN A 117 -10.32 -9.60 -6.18
N LEU A 118 -11.10 -10.68 -6.04
CA LEU A 118 -11.18 -11.41 -4.77
C LEU A 118 -9.83 -12.06 -4.42
N LEU A 119 -9.05 -12.50 -5.41
CA LEU A 119 -7.77 -13.19 -5.17
C LEU A 119 -6.72 -12.26 -4.57
N TYR A 120 -6.69 -10.98 -4.98
CA TYR A 120 -5.79 -9.98 -4.40
C TYR A 120 -6.20 -9.62 -2.96
N ALA A 121 -7.50 -9.58 -2.69
CA ALA A 121 -8.04 -9.28 -1.36
C ALA A 121 -7.97 -10.45 -0.36
N LEU A 122 -7.45 -11.62 -0.74
CA LEU A 122 -7.38 -12.78 0.17
C LEU A 122 -6.36 -12.59 1.31
N ASP A 123 -5.35 -11.77 1.09
CA ASP A 123 -4.28 -11.49 2.07
C ASP A 123 -4.78 -10.55 3.19
N GLU A 124 -5.71 -9.63 2.85
CA GLU A 124 -6.33 -8.71 3.81
C GLU A 124 -7.33 -9.38 4.77
N LEU A 125 -7.58 -10.69 4.60
CA LEU A 125 -8.54 -11.46 5.41
C LEU A 125 -7.98 -11.97 6.72
N ASP A 126 -6.80 -11.49 7.15
CA ASP A 126 -6.27 -11.83 8.45
C ASP A 126 -7.25 -11.41 9.55
N LEU A 127 -7.77 -12.44 10.22
CA LEU A 127 -9.00 -12.46 10.99
C LEU A 127 -8.86 -11.68 12.30
N ASP A 128 -9.30 -10.43 12.28
CA ASP A 128 -9.98 -9.82 13.43
C ASP A 128 -11.02 -8.83 12.89
N ASP A 129 -12.29 -9.24 12.88
CA ASP A 129 -13.30 -8.56 13.70
C ASP A 129 -14.73 -9.01 13.41
N SER A 130 -15.40 -9.35 14.50
CA SER A 130 -16.84 -9.25 14.63
C SER A 130 -17.28 -7.78 14.52
N VAL A 131 -17.48 -7.26 13.31
CA VAL A 131 -18.16 -5.97 13.09
C VAL A 131 -19.60 -6.20 12.64
N SER A 132 -20.54 -6.10 13.59
CA SER A 132 -21.97 -6.04 13.31
C SER A 132 -22.38 -4.59 13.04
N VAL A 133 -22.44 -4.21 11.77
CA VAL A 133 -23.13 -2.98 11.35
C VAL A 133 -24.62 -3.27 11.29
N GLY A 134 -25.38 -2.60 12.16
CA GLY A 134 -26.82 -2.73 12.25
C GLY A 134 -27.54 -2.16 11.03
N SER A 135 -28.65 -2.80 10.68
CA SER A 135 -29.80 -2.14 10.06
C SER A 135 -31.06 -2.95 10.33
N THR A 136 -32.01 -2.25 10.94
CA THR A 136 -33.36 -2.64 11.32
C THR A 136 -34.25 -2.90 10.10
N SER A 137 -35.04 -3.97 10.10
CA SER A 137 -36.52 -3.90 10.22
C SER A 137 -37.25 -5.20 9.83
N HIS A 138 -38.28 -5.50 10.64
CA HIS A 138 -39.50 -6.28 10.38
C HIS A 138 -39.43 -7.77 9.98
N VAL A 139 -39.76 -8.64 10.94
CA VAL A 139 -40.94 -9.54 10.82
C VAL A 139 -41.60 -9.70 12.20
N GLY A 140 -42.92 -9.53 12.24
CA GLY A 140 -43.73 -9.63 13.46
C GLY A 140 -44.09 -11.07 13.85
N SER A 141 -44.24 -11.23 15.17
CA SER A 141 -45.20 -12.06 15.92
C SER A 141 -45.56 -13.46 15.40
N LEU A 142 -45.25 -14.50 16.19
CA LEU A 142 -46.29 -15.42 16.68
C LEU A 142 -45.96 -15.94 18.08
N SER A 143 -46.88 -15.68 18.99
CA SER A 143 -46.94 -16.13 20.38
C SER A 143 -47.16 -17.64 20.51
N ARG A 144 -46.54 -18.26 21.53
CA ARG A 144 -47.21 -19.27 22.36
C ARG A 144 -46.56 -19.39 23.74
N SER A 145 -47.31 -18.99 24.76
CA SER A 145 -46.95 -19.11 26.16
C SER A 145 -46.95 -20.56 26.63
N PHE A 146 -45.87 -21.00 27.26
CA PHE A 146 -45.89 -22.07 28.26
C PHE A 146 -45.14 -21.57 29.49
N LYS A 147 -45.84 -21.56 30.64
CA LYS A 147 -45.23 -21.29 31.95
C LYS A 147 -44.51 -22.56 32.40
N ALA A 148 -43.22 -22.46 32.66
CA ALA A 148 -42.45 -23.41 33.45
C ALA A 148 -41.57 -22.63 34.42
N ASP A 149 -41.80 -22.85 35.71
CA ASP A 149 -40.97 -22.35 36.81
C ASP A 149 -39.51 -22.79 36.61
N GLY A 150 -38.57 -21.85 36.78
CA GLY A 150 -37.15 -22.15 36.98
C GLY A 150 -36.24 -22.17 35.77
N LEU A 151 -36.55 -21.48 34.67
CA LEU A 151 -35.64 -21.34 33.52
C LEU A 151 -35.24 -19.88 33.31
N GLU A 152 -33.97 -19.54 33.54
CA GLU A 152 -33.43 -18.23 33.16
C GLU A 152 -33.66 -18.02 31.65
N SER A 153 -34.19 -16.85 31.27
CA SER A 153 -34.43 -16.54 29.85
C SER A 153 -33.12 -16.70 29.09
N LEU A 154 -33.19 -17.35 27.93
CA LEU A 154 -32.07 -17.54 27.00
C LEU A 154 -31.40 -16.19 26.64
N GLU A 155 -32.17 -15.10 26.67
CA GLU A 155 -31.68 -13.72 26.52
C GLU A 155 -30.77 -13.30 27.69
N SER A 156 -31.14 -13.63 28.93
CA SER A 156 -30.36 -13.28 30.13
C SER A 156 -29.05 -14.06 30.26
N LEU A 157 -29.00 -15.28 29.70
CA LEU A 157 -27.77 -16.08 29.61
C LEU A 157 -26.84 -15.51 28.53
N ARG A 158 -27.40 -15.17 27.36
CA ARG A 158 -26.66 -14.54 26.27
C ARG A 158 -26.10 -13.17 26.66
N GLU A 159 -26.85 -12.38 27.41
CA GLU A 159 -26.42 -11.06 27.90
C GLU A 159 -25.24 -11.19 28.90
N ARG A 160 -25.28 -12.19 29.77
CA ARG A 160 -24.15 -12.51 30.67
C ARG A 160 -22.92 -12.99 29.92
N GLU A 161 -23.10 -13.84 28.90
CA GLU A 161 -22.00 -14.32 28.06
C GLU A 161 -21.35 -13.16 27.28
N LEU A 162 -22.16 -12.29 26.66
CA LEU A 162 -21.69 -11.09 25.98
C LEU A 162 -20.94 -10.15 26.93
N THR A 163 -21.46 -9.92 28.14
CA THR A 163 -20.82 -9.06 29.14
C THR A 163 -19.47 -9.63 29.58
N THR A 164 -19.38 -10.94 29.79
CA THR A 164 -18.10 -11.60 30.10
C THR A 164 -17.12 -11.48 28.94
N ARG A 165 -17.59 -11.61 27.70
CA ARG A 165 -16.74 -11.49 26.50
C ARG A 165 -16.23 -10.07 26.30
N ILE A 166 -17.08 -9.06 26.50
CA ILE A 166 -16.70 -7.64 26.42
C ILE A 166 -15.59 -7.34 27.43
N ARG A 167 -15.75 -7.75 28.69
CA ARG A 167 -14.72 -7.55 29.73
C ARG A 167 -13.40 -8.24 29.39
N ALA A 168 -13.46 -9.43 28.78
CA ALA A 168 -12.26 -10.15 28.35
C ALA A 168 -11.54 -9.41 27.20
N LEU A 169 -12.30 -8.88 26.24
CA LEU A 169 -11.75 -8.09 25.13
C LEU A 169 -11.18 -6.74 25.60
N GLU A 170 -11.86 -6.03 26.48
CA GLU A 170 -11.35 -4.79 27.10
C GLU A 170 -10.03 -5.03 27.84
N HIS A 171 -9.92 -6.15 28.56
CA HIS A 171 -8.68 -6.55 29.21
C HIS A 171 -7.58 -6.86 28.19
N GLN A 172 -7.90 -7.56 27.10
CA GLN A 172 -6.93 -7.88 26.05
C GLN A 172 -6.45 -6.64 25.29
N LEU A 173 -7.35 -5.71 24.96
CA LEU A 173 -7.02 -4.40 24.38
C LEU A 173 -6.09 -3.63 25.31
N GLY A 174 -6.41 -3.54 26.60
CA GLY A 174 -5.55 -2.86 27.56
C GLY A 174 -4.16 -3.49 27.73
N LEU A 175 -4.00 -4.80 27.47
CA LEU A 175 -2.69 -5.45 27.43
C LEU A 175 -1.93 -5.11 26.14
N ARG A 176 -2.60 -5.15 24.99
CA ARG A 176 -2.01 -4.80 23.69
C ARG A 176 -1.60 -3.33 23.62
N GLU A 177 -2.40 -2.41 24.15
CA GLU A 177 -2.05 -0.99 24.24
C GLU A 177 -0.77 -0.77 25.05
N ARG A 178 -0.60 -1.49 26.16
CA ARG A 178 0.64 -1.44 26.96
C ARG A 178 1.82 -2.03 26.21
N GLU A 179 1.63 -3.12 25.48
CA GLU A 179 2.67 -3.74 24.65
C GLU A 179 3.11 -2.80 23.53
N VAL A 180 2.16 -2.20 22.79
CA VAL A 180 2.46 -1.21 21.75
C VAL A 180 3.19 -0.02 22.33
N LYS A 181 2.74 0.51 23.48
CA LYS A 181 3.43 1.62 24.15
C LYS A 181 4.85 1.25 24.56
N PHE A 182 5.04 0.07 25.14
CA PHE A 182 6.35 -0.43 25.53
C PHE A 182 7.29 -0.60 24.33
N VAL A 183 6.81 -1.23 23.25
CA VAL A 183 7.60 -1.40 22.01
C VAL A 183 7.92 -0.05 21.38
N SER A 184 6.98 0.90 21.37
CA SER A 184 7.21 2.26 20.88
C SER A 184 8.29 2.98 21.68
N GLU A 185 8.24 2.89 23.02
CA GLU A 185 9.26 3.49 23.89
C GLU A 185 10.65 2.85 23.65
N GLN A 186 10.71 1.52 23.50
CA GLN A 186 11.95 0.81 23.17
C GLN A 186 12.48 1.17 21.78
N PHE A 187 11.60 1.38 20.80
CA PHE A 187 11.96 1.82 19.46
C PHE A 187 12.52 3.25 19.48
N ASP A 188 11.93 4.15 20.26
CA ASP A 188 12.43 5.51 20.44
C ASP A 188 13.79 5.54 21.14
N GLU A 189 14.00 4.68 22.14
CA GLU A 189 15.28 4.51 22.81
C GLU A 189 16.35 3.97 21.85
N TYR A 190 16.02 2.93 21.08
CA TYR A 190 16.89 2.39 20.04
C TYR A 190 17.25 3.45 19.00
N ARG A 191 16.26 4.24 18.55
CA ARG A 191 16.45 5.33 17.60
C ARG A 191 17.37 6.41 18.16
N GLN A 192 17.24 6.77 19.43
CA GLN A 192 18.14 7.72 20.10
C GLN A 192 19.56 7.16 20.26
N MET A 193 19.69 5.87 20.57
CA MET A 193 20.99 5.20 20.67
C MET A 193 21.72 5.17 19.32
N VAL A 194 21.02 4.78 18.25
CA VAL A 194 21.54 4.83 16.87
C VAL A 194 21.90 6.27 16.50
N LYS A 195 21.04 7.24 16.84
CA LYS A 195 21.33 8.65 16.59
C LYS A 195 22.63 9.09 17.27
N ARG A 196 22.81 8.76 18.55
CA ARG A 196 24.00 9.10 19.32
C ARG A 196 25.26 8.41 18.81
N GLN A 197 25.15 7.17 18.39
CA GLN A 197 26.30 6.37 17.95
C GLN A 197 26.78 6.74 16.55
N PHE A 198 25.88 7.18 15.67
CA PHE A 198 26.21 7.46 14.27
C PHE A 198 26.22 8.95 13.89
N TYR A 199 25.46 9.81 14.59
CA TYR A 199 25.32 11.23 14.21
C TYR A 199 26.02 12.20 15.16
N ASP A 200 26.06 11.95 16.47
CA ASP A 200 26.81 12.84 17.40
C ASP A 200 28.33 12.77 17.20
N SER A 201 28.82 11.79 16.43
CA SER A 201 30.23 11.72 16.00
C SER A 201 30.54 12.61 14.78
N ILE A 202 29.52 13.23 14.17
CA ILE A 202 29.64 14.08 12.97
C ILE A 202 29.49 15.58 13.33
N ASP A 203 29.05 15.91 14.55
CA ASP A 203 28.81 17.31 14.99
C ASP A 203 30.02 18.00 15.66
N ASP A 204 31.24 17.44 15.54
CA ASP A 204 32.49 18.12 15.99
C ASP A 204 33.27 18.79 14.84
N SER A 205 32.57 19.17 13.77
CA SER A 205 33.10 20.09 12.77
C SER A 205 32.04 21.16 12.49
N GLY A 206 32.16 22.25 13.26
CA GLY A 206 31.13 23.26 13.43
C GLY A 206 30.62 23.93 12.16
N VAL A 207 29.32 24.22 12.20
CA VAL A 207 28.68 25.33 11.50
C VAL A 207 27.61 25.92 12.42
N ASP A 208 27.55 27.24 12.45
CA ASP A 208 26.95 28.09 13.47
C ASP A 208 25.44 27.92 13.74
N LYS A 209 25.10 28.12 15.02
CA LYS A 209 23.75 28.31 15.55
C LYS A 209 23.28 29.76 15.36
N GLU A 210 22.27 29.99 14.53
CA GLU A 210 21.23 31.05 14.66
C GLU A 210 20.03 30.53 13.82
N VAL A 211 18.77 30.39 14.26
CA VAL A 211 17.78 31.36 14.77
C VAL A 211 16.66 30.51 15.42
N ALA A 212 16.48 30.55 16.74
CA ALA A 212 15.46 31.34 17.47
C ALA A 212 13.98 31.01 17.15
N ASP A 213 13.42 30.24 18.09
CA ASP A 213 12.06 30.24 18.61
C ASP A 213 11.23 31.52 18.36
N SER A 214 10.07 31.36 17.73
CA SER A 214 8.89 32.16 18.03
C SER A 214 7.64 31.31 17.83
N GLY A 215 7.08 30.83 18.93
CA GLY A 215 5.75 30.26 18.96
C GLY A 215 4.68 31.35 18.80
N GLU A 216 3.76 31.14 17.85
CA GLU A 216 2.40 31.70 17.93
C GLU A 216 1.38 30.58 17.69
N LYS A 217 0.54 30.36 18.72
CA LYS A 217 -0.67 29.56 18.64
C LYS A 217 -1.74 30.37 17.90
N GLY A 218 -2.02 30.00 16.66
CA GLY A 218 -3.18 30.47 15.90
C GLY A 218 -4.06 29.28 15.54
N SER A 219 -5.26 29.22 16.12
CA SER A 219 -6.31 28.26 15.78
C SER A 219 -6.88 28.57 14.39
N GLY A 220 -6.55 27.76 13.40
CA GLY A 220 -7.23 27.70 12.10
C GLY A 220 -7.31 26.24 11.67
N SER A 221 -8.49 25.78 11.27
CA SER A 221 -8.67 24.50 10.60
C SER A 221 -7.97 24.56 9.24
N GLU A 222 -6.71 24.18 9.21
CA GLU A 222 -5.99 23.89 7.97
C GLU A 222 -6.54 22.55 7.45
N GLU A 223 -7.11 22.57 6.26
CA GLU A 223 -7.30 21.37 5.46
C GLU A 223 -5.96 20.63 5.44
N VAL A 224 -5.93 19.41 5.94
CA VAL A 224 -4.72 18.59 5.97
C VAL A 224 -4.35 18.31 4.52
N ASP A 225 -3.44 19.13 3.99
CA ASP A 225 -2.86 18.95 2.66
C ASP A 225 -2.18 17.58 2.63
N GLY A 226 -2.86 16.60 2.02
CA GLY A 226 -2.37 15.22 1.88
C GLY A 226 -1.00 15.16 1.19
N SER A 227 -0.63 16.20 0.43
CA SER A 227 0.70 16.30 -0.17
C SER A 227 1.79 16.47 0.88
N ASN A 228 1.54 17.20 1.98
CA ASN A 228 2.49 17.34 3.07
C ASN A 228 2.77 15.99 3.76
N TYR A 229 1.76 15.13 3.91
CA TYR A 229 1.97 13.76 4.43
C TYR A 229 2.85 12.93 3.48
N TYR A 230 2.60 12.98 2.17
CA TYR A 230 3.41 12.29 1.16
C TYR A 230 4.88 12.74 1.22
N PHE A 231 5.16 14.05 1.19
CA PHE A 231 6.54 14.54 1.20
C PHE A 231 7.25 14.28 2.53
N ASN A 232 6.53 14.33 3.66
CA ASN A 232 7.08 13.98 4.97
C ASN A 232 7.47 12.49 5.05
N SER A 233 6.75 11.60 4.35
CA SER A 233 7.11 10.18 4.27
C SER A 233 8.49 9.94 3.63
N TYR A 234 8.92 10.84 2.73
CA TYR A 234 10.23 10.81 2.08
C TYR A 234 11.34 11.58 2.82
N ALA A 235 11.07 12.24 3.95
CA ALA A 235 12.11 12.94 4.70
C ALA A 235 13.04 11.97 5.49
N GLY A 236 12.54 10.77 5.80
CA GLY A 236 13.25 9.75 6.59
C GLY A 236 14.38 9.04 5.82
N ASN A 237 15.44 8.60 6.50
CA ASN A 237 16.55 7.88 5.84
C ASN A 237 16.17 6.49 5.34
N ASP A 238 15.23 5.84 6.02
CA ASP A 238 14.95 4.42 5.83
C ASP A 238 14.41 4.13 4.42
N ILE A 239 13.51 4.99 3.93
CA ILE A 239 12.94 4.86 2.57
C ILE A 239 14.00 5.10 1.49
N HIS A 240 14.91 6.07 1.68
CA HIS A 240 16.00 6.32 0.74
C HIS A 240 17.05 5.21 0.76
N MET A 241 17.32 4.61 1.92
CA MET A 241 18.19 3.45 2.03
C MET A 241 17.59 2.25 1.30
N GLN A 242 16.31 1.96 1.48
CA GLN A 242 15.61 0.90 0.75
C GLN A 242 15.68 1.14 -0.77
N MET A 243 15.41 2.38 -1.21
CA MET A 243 15.52 2.75 -2.62
C MET A 243 16.94 2.59 -3.18
N LEU A 244 17.97 2.97 -2.42
CA LEU A 244 19.38 2.82 -2.84
C LEU A 244 19.87 1.36 -2.82
N GLN A 245 19.33 0.54 -1.92
CA GLN A 245 19.65 -0.89 -1.84
C GLN A 245 18.98 -1.72 -2.94
N ASP A 246 17.90 -1.20 -3.54
CA ASP A 246 17.34 -1.77 -4.76
C ASP A 246 18.33 -1.60 -5.92
N LYS A 247 19.07 -2.68 -6.19
CA LYS A 247 20.07 -2.75 -7.25
C LYS A 247 19.44 -2.68 -8.63
N VAL A 248 18.32 -3.37 -8.87
CA VAL A 248 17.69 -3.41 -10.20
C VAL A 248 17.30 -1.99 -10.60
N ARG A 249 16.66 -1.26 -9.68
CA ARG A 249 16.31 0.14 -9.87
C ARG A 249 17.55 1.02 -10.05
N THR A 250 18.46 1.04 -9.08
CA THR A 250 19.56 2.01 -9.04
C THR A 250 20.61 1.75 -10.13
N GLU A 251 20.94 0.49 -10.39
CA GLU A 251 21.88 0.11 -11.46
C GLU A 251 21.25 0.28 -12.85
N GLY A 252 19.95 0.02 -13.01
CA GLY A 252 19.25 0.29 -14.27
C GLY A 252 19.38 1.74 -14.74
N TYR A 253 19.14 2.70 -13.84
CA TYR A 253 19.35 4.12 -14.14
C TYR A 253 20.82 4.45 -14.42
N ARG A 254 21.74 3.93 -13.59
CA ARG A 254 23.19 4.16 -13.76
C ARG A 254 23.67 3.68 -15.12
N ASP A 255 23.32 2.46 -15.48
CA ASP A 255 23.79 1.80 -16.69
C ASP A 255 23.23 2.52 -17.92
N PHE A 256 21.95 2.88 -17.92
CA PHE A 256 21.38 3.72 -18.98
C PHE A 256 22.14 5.05 -19.13
N ILE A 257 22.37 5.79 -18.05
CA ILE A 257 23.07 7.08 -18.08
C ILE A 257 24.52 6.92 -18.57
N TYR A 258 25.21 5.87 -18.14
CA TYR A 258 26.63 5.66 -18.46
C TYR A 258 26.87 5.05 -19.84
N ASP A 259 25.94 4.25 -20.34
CA ASP A 259 26.01 3.68 -21.69
C ASP A 259 25.63 4.72 -22.76
N ASN A 260 24.90 5.78 -22.37
CA ASN A 260 24.45 6.86 -23.25
C ASN A 260 25.05 8.23 -22.87
N LYS A 261 26.32 8.26 -22.44
CA LYS A 261 27.01 9.50 -21.98
C LYS A 261 26.98 10.64 -22.99
N ASP A 262 26.97 10.33 -24.27
CA ASP A 262 26.86 11.28 -25.37
C ASP A 262 25.55 12.09 -25.35
N VAL A 263 24.47 11.50 -24.84
CA VAL A 263 23.17 12.20 -24.64
C VAL A 263 23.25 13.22 -23.50
N PHE A 264 24.05 12.95 -22.47
CA PHE A 264 24.18 13.82 -21.30
C PHE A 264 25.31 14.86 -21.45
N LYS A 265 26.37 14.54 -22.19
CA LYS A 265 27.58 15.35 -22.26
C LYS A 265 27.29 16.77 -22.76
N GLY A 266 27.62 17.76 -21.93
CA GLY A 266 27.45 19.17 -22.23
C GLY A 266 25.99 19.65 -22.19
N LYS A 267 25.04 18.84 -21.70
CA LYS A 267 23.62 19.20 -21.61
C LYS A 267 23.25 19.73 -20.22
N VAL A 268 22.11 20.40 -20.16
CA VAL A 268 21.42 20.74 -18.92
C VAL A 268 20.41 19.63 -18.63
N VAL A 269 20.45 19.05 -17.44
CA VAL A 269 19.60 17.92 -17.01
C VAL A 269 18.70 18.39 -15.87
N LEU A 270 17.44 17.96 -15.88
CA LEU A 270 16.50 18.16 -14.77
C LEU A 270 16.23 16.80 -14.09
N ASP A 271 16.43 16.73 -12.79
CA ASP A 271 16.15 15.57 -11.94
C ASP A 271 14.95 15.91 -11.04
N VAL A 272 13.79 15.32 -11.33
CA VAL A 272 12.51 15.58 -10.66
C VAL A 272 12.32 14.55 -9.55
N GLY A 273 12.21 15.03 -8.30
CA GLY A 273 12.19 14.15 -7.13
C GLY A 273 13.57 13.56 -6.85
N CYS A 274 14.59 14.41 -6.79
CA CYS A 274 15.98 13.95 -6.78
C CYS A 274 16.36 13.11 -5.53
N GLY A 275 15.56 13.17 -4.46
CA GLY A 275 15.81 12.43 -3.23
C GLY A 275 17.19 12.74 -2.67
N THR A 276 18.02 11.70 -2.54
CA THR A 276 19.42 11.82 -2.07
C THR A 276 20.39 12.41 -3.10
N GLY A 277 19.94 12.71 -4.32
CA GLY A 277 20.74 13.26 -5.41
C GLY A 277 21.55 12.22 -6.19
N ILE A 278 21.28 10.92 -6.02
CA ILE A 278 22.07 9.85 -6.65
C ILE A 278 22.03 9.89 -8.19
N LEU A 279 20.85 10.12 -8.77
CA LEU A 279 20.69 10.19 -10.23
C LEU A 279 21.32 11.46 -10.81
N SER A 280 21.14 12.58 -10.13
CA SER A 280 21.86 13.83 -10.40
C SER A 280 23.38 13.64 -10.45
N MET A 281 23.95 12.88 -9.50
CA MET A 281 25.37 12.57 -9.49
C MET A 281 25.81 11.67 -10.65
N PHE A 282 24.97 10.71 -11.07
CA PHE A 282 25.25 9.93 -12.28
C PHE A 282 25.26 10.81 -13.53
N ALA A 283 24.26 11.69 -13.70
CA ALA A 283 24.20 12.62 -14.83
C ALA A 283 25.40 13.57 -14.88
N ALA A 284 25.80 14.13 -13.73
CA ALA A 284 26.99 14.97 -13.63
C ALA A 284 28.27 14.20 -14.02
N ARG A 285 28.44 12.97 -13.54
CA ARG A 285 29.58 12.10 -13.89
C ARG A 285 29.56 11.62 -15.34
N ALA A 286 28.39 11.57 -15.97
CA ALA A 286 28.24 11.30 -17.40
C ALA A 286 28.66 12.50 -18.27
N GLY A 287 28.90 13.67 -17.66
CA GLY A 287 29.42 14.86 -18.32
C GLY A 287 28.37 15.94 -18.59
N ALA A 288 27.23 15.92 -17.91
CA ALA A 288 26.28 17.02 -17.95
C ALA A 288 26.97 18.35 -17.63
N ALA A 289 26.64 19.40 -18.39
CA ALA A 289 27.15 20.75 -18.14
C ALA A 289 26.54 21.34 -16.86
N LYS A 290 25.28 21.01 -16.59
CA LYS A 290 24.56 21.43 -15.39
C LYS A 290 23.46 20.42 -15.08
N VAL A 291 23.21 20.16 -13.81
CA VAL A 291 22.06 19.37 -13.34
C VAL A 291 21.25 20.23 -12.39
N ILE A 292 19.95 20.35 -12.63
CA ILE A 292 18.98 21.01 -11.75
C ILE A 292 18.21 19.89 -11.05
N ALA A 293 18.38 19.77 -9.74
CA ALA A 293 17.86 18.67 -8.95
C ALA A 293 16.79 19.22 -7.99
N VAL A 294 15.55 18.77 -8.16
CA VAL A 294 14.39 19.31 -7.46
C VAL A 294 13.81 18.26 -6.53
N ASP A 295 13.58 18.61 -5.26
CA ASP A 295 12.84 17.78 -4.32
C ASP A 295 12.09 18.67 -3.32
N ASN A 296 10.85 18.31 -2.98
CA ASN A 296 10.05 19.08 -2.04
C ASN A 296 10.31 18.69 -0.58
N SER A 297 10.85 17.49 -0.32
CA SER A 297 11.09 16.98 1.02
C SER A 297 12.42 17.48 1.62
N ASP A 298 12.55 17.38 2.95
CA ASP A 298 13.76 17.79 3.67
C ASP A 298 15.00 16.94 3.35
N ILE A 299 14.86 15.84 2.59
CA ILE A 299 15.99 15.04 2.13
C ILE A 299 16.98 15.86 1.29
N ILE A 300 16.52 16.94 0.67
CA ILE A 300 17.36 17.80 -0.16
C ILE A 300 18.54 18.40 0.59
N HIS A 301 18.45 18.55 1.91
CA HIS A 301 19.57 18.95 2.76
C HIS A 301 20.67 17.86 2.78
N LYS A 302 20.28 16.58 2.79
CA LYS A 302 21.23 15.46 2.67
C LYS A 302 21.78 15.35 1.25
N ALA A 303 20.94 15.56 0.23
CA ALA A 303 21.41 15.62 -1.15
C ALA A 303 22.50 16.68 -1.33
N ARG A 304 22.35 17.84 -0.68
CA ARG A 304 23.37 18.89 -0.68
C ARG A 304 24.68 18.43 -0.06
N ALA A 305 24.63 17.76 1.10
CA ALA A 305 25.82 17.19 1.73
C ALA A 305 26.50 16.15 0.81
N ASN A 306 25.71 15.24 0.21
CA ASN A 306 26.22 14.23 -0.72
C ASN A 306 26.92 14.85 -1.93
N VAL A 307 26.31 15.88 -2.54
CA VAL A 307 26.86 16.58 -3.71
C VAL A 307 28.20 17.25 -3.37
N ILE A 308 28.28 17.95 -2.23
CA ILE A 308 29.51 18.62 -1.76
C ILE A 308 30.60 17.58 -1.45
N GLU A 309 30.27 16.51 -0.73
CA GLU A 309 31.23 15.45 -0.40
C GLU A 309 31.78 14.76 -1.66
N ASN A 310 30.98 14.69 -2.73
CA ASN A 310 31.38 14.15 -4.01
C ASN A 310 32.02 15.18 -4.96
N LYS A 311 32.17 16.44 -4.55
CA LYS A 311 32.79 17.54 -5.33
C LYS A 311 32.04 17.83 -6.63
N LEU A 312 30.72 17.83 -6.58
CA LEU A 312 29.83 18.02 -7.74
C LEU A 312 28.98 19.29 -7.63
N GLU A 313 29.21 20.13 -6.61
CA GLU A 313 28.47 21.37 -6.34
C GLU A 313 28.57 22.41 -7.46
N ASP A 314 29.65 22.37 -8.26
CA ASP A 314 29.82 23.26 -9.42
C ASP A 314 28.91 22.89 -10.60
N VAL A 315 28.44 21.64 -10.63
CA VAL A 315 27.62 21.09 -11.72
C VAL A 315 26.16 20.93 -11.30
N ILE A 316 25.91 20.52 -10.06
CA ILE A 316 24.57 20.17 -9.55
C ILE A 316 24.02 21.33 -8.70
N THR A 317 22.90 21.88 -9.13
CA THR A 317 22.11 22.88 -8.39
C THR A 317 20.89 22.22 -7.78
N LEU A 318 20.77 22.24 -6.45
CA LEU A 318 19.64 21.68 -5.71
C LEU A 318 18.61 22.76 -5.39
N VAL A 319 17.33 22.49 -5.70
CA VAL A 319 16.21 23.41 -5.49
C VAL A 319 15.13 22.73 -4.65
N LYS A 320 14.80 23.31 -3.49
CA LYS A 320 13.73 22.79 -2.64
C LYS A 320 12.39 23.34 -3.09
N GLY A 321 11.45 22.47 -3.42
CA GLY A 321 10.09 22.86 -3.79
C GLY A 321 9.41 21.82 -4.67
N LYS A 322 8.13 22.08 -4.95
CA LYS A 322 7.32 21.35 -5.94
C LYS A 322 7.76 21.76 -7.34
N ILE A 323 7.86 20.81 -8.27
CA ILE A 323 8.35 21.11 -9.63
C ILE A 323 7.38 22.03 -10.39
N GLU A 324 6.11 21.92 -10.07
CA GLU A 324 4.98 22.68 -10.62
C GLU A 324 5.06 24.18 -10.28
N ASP A 325 5.69 24.52 -9.16
CA ASP A 325 5.75 25.88 -8.64
C ASP A 325 7.07 26.60 -8.98
N LEU A 326 8.01 25.90 -9.64
CA LEU A 326 9.37 26.40 -9.85
C LEU A 326 9.57 26.99 -11.25
N GLU A 327 10.10 28.21 -11.29
CA GLU A 327 10.68 28.76 -12.52
C GLU A 327 12.11 28.25 -12.69
N LEU A 328 12.32 27.41 -13.70
CA LEU A 328 13.64 26.88 -14.02
C LEU A 328 14.53 27.98 -14.62
N PRO A 329 15.80 28.09 -14.21
CA PRO A 329 16.75 29.10 -14.72
C PRO A 329 17.30 28.71 -16.10
N VAL A 330 16.41 28.46 -17.06
CA VAL A 330 16.70 28.18 -18.46
C VAL A 330 15.77 29.01 -19.33
N ASP A 331 16.27 29.50 -20.47
CA ASP A 331 15.44 30.22 -21.44
C ASP A 331 14.34 29.29 -21.99
N LYS A 332 13.12 29.81 -22.14
CA LYS A 332 11.95 29.06 -22.63
C LYS A 332 12.05 28.65 -24.09
#